data_AF-A0A8T5U2Q4-F1
#
_entry.id   AF-A0A8T5U2Q4-F1
#
_cell.length_a   1.000
_cell.length_b   1.000
_cell.length_c   1.000
_cell.angle_alpha   90.00
_cell.angle_beta   90.00
_cell.angle_gamma   90.00
#
_symmetry.space_group_name_H-M   'P 1'
#
loop_
_entity.id
_entity.type
_entity.pdbx_description
1 polymer ?
#
loop_
_entity_poly.entity_id
_entity_poly.type
_entity_poly.pdbx_seq_one_letter_code
_entity_poly.pdbx_strand_id
1 'polypeptide(L)'
;MNKQENFMKIVYEIASELKLPLMDERVQDSVKFKLNNAIVSVKFVFEEDESVIRGFLGLAEYFHTVIIKQKDKFYIPHDQK
;
A
#
# COMPACT_ATOMS: atom_id res chain seq x y z
N MET A 1 4.79 -15.24 -16.73
CA MET A 1 3.93 -14.71 -15.64
C MET A 1 3.62 -13.27 -15.96
N ASN A 2 2.37 -12.84 -15.77
CA ASN A 2 1.95 -11.50 -16.17
C ASN A 2 2.60 -10.45 -15.25
N LYS A 3 3.03 -9.28 -15.76
CA LYS A 3 3.75 -8.26 -14.96
C LYS A 3 2.96 -7.81 -13.73
N GLN A 4 1.63 -7.71 -13.88
CA GLN A 4 0.71 -7.40 -12.79
C GLN A 4 0.69 -8.48 -11.70
N GLU A 5 0.63 -9.76 -12.07
CA GLU A 5 0.64 -10.86 -11.10
C GLU A 5 1.94 -10.89 -10.30
N ASN A 6 3.06 -10.59 -10.95
CA ASN A 6 4.36 -10.54 -10.29
C ASN A 6 4.46 -9.39 -9.30
N PHE A 7 4.00 -8.20 -9.69
CA PHE A 7 3.93 -7.03 -8.80
C PHE A 7 3.08 -7.31 -7.56
N MET A 8 1.88 -7.88 -7.76
CA MET A 8 0.97 -8.23 -6.67
C MET A 8 1.64 -9.17 -5.66
N LYS A 9 2.31 -10.23 -6.14
CA LYS A 9 2.98 -11.21 -5.29
C LYS A 9 4.08 -10.57 -4.43
N ILE A 10 4.92 -9.72 -5.03
CA ILE A 10 6.03 -9.04 -4.34
C ILE A 10 5.49 -8.12 -3.23
N VAL A 11 4.40 -7.39 -3.49
CA VAL A 11 3.79 -6.52 -2.46
C VAL A 11 3.27 -7.31 -1.27
N TYR A 12 2.62 -8.47 -1.49
CA TYR A 12 2.14 -9.32 -0.40
C TYR A 12 3.29 -9.92 0.42
N GLU A 13 4.36 -10.39 -0.24
CA GLU A 13 5.52 -10.96 0.44
C GLU A 13 6.21 -9.93 1.34
N ILE A 14 6.48 -8.72 0.83
CA ILE A 14 7.16 -7.67 1.62
C ILE A 14 6.23 -7.12 2.71
N ALA A 15 4.93 -6.93 2.45
CA ALA A 15 4.00 -6.51 3.49
C ALA A 15 3.94 -7.52 4.64
N SER A 16 4.00 -8.82 4.33
CA SER A 16 4.08 -9.87 5.34
C SER A 16 5.41 -9.85 6.10
N GLU A 17 6.54 -9.63 5.41
CA GLU A 17 7.88 -9.49 6.02
C GLU A 17 7.89 -8.34 7.05
N LEU A 18 7.35 -7.19 6.66
CA LEU A 18 7.26 -5.98 7.48
C LEU A 18 6.12 -6.01 8.51
N LYS A 19 5.34 -7.10 8.56
CA LYS A 19 4.14 -7.26 9.42
C LYS A 19 3.14 -6.11 9.25
N LEU A 20 3.02 -5.59 8.04
CA LEU A 20 2.10 -4.51 7.72
C LEU A 20 0.68 -5.07 7.47
N PRO A 21 -0.35 -4.49 8.12
CA PRO A 21 -1.73 -4.83 7.81
C PRO A 21 -2.10 -4.32 6.41
N LEU A 22 -2.28 -5.25 5.46
CA LEU A 22 -2.75 -4.98 4.10
C LEU A 22 -4.25 -5.31 4.02
N MET A 23 -5.05 -4.32 3.60
CA MET A 23 -6.49 -4.47 3.46
C MET A 23 -6.87 -4.52 1.98
N ASP A 24 -7.52 -5.61 1.60
CA ASP A 24 -8.05 -5.79 0.26
C ASP A 24 -9.55 -5.44 0.19
N GLU A 25 -10.07 -5.50 -1.03
CA GLU A 25 -11.44 -5.17 -1.38
C GLU A 25 -12.51 -6.02 -0.66
N ARG A 26 -12.17 -7.17 -0.05
CA ARG A 26 -13.12 -7.96 0.75
C ARG A 26 -13.29 -7.43 2.17
N VAL A 27 -12.23 -6.82 2.71
CA VAL A 27 -12.22 -6.27 4.08
C VAL A 27 -12.64 -4.80 4.08
N GLN A 28 -12.45 -4.10 2.96
CA GLN A 28 -12.71 -2.67 2.81
C GLN A 28 -14.18 -2.30 3.10
N ASP A 29 -15.15 -3.11 2.67
CA ASP A 29 -16.59 -2.83 2.85
C ASP A 29 -17.04 -2.84 4.32
N SER A 30 -16.25 -3.46 5.21
CA SER A 30 -16.59 -3.66 6.63
C SER A 30 -15.87 -2.70 7.58
N VAL A 31 -15.00 -1.81 7.08
CA VAL A 31 -14.14 -0.97 7.93
C VAL A 31 -14.34 0.52 7.69
N LYS A 32 -14.55 1.28 8.78
CA LYS A 32 -14.63 2.74 8.77
C LYS A 32 -13.26 3.33 9.07
N PHE A 33 -12.64 3.99 8.09
CA PHE A 33 -11.33 4.62 8.23
C PHE A 33 -11.48 6.05 8.81
N LYS A 34 -10.65 6.42 9.78
CA LYS A 34 -10.41 7.81 10.19
C LYS A 34 -9.01 8.18 9.75
N LEU A 35 -8.89 9.06 8.77
CA LEU A 35 -7.64 9.41 8.13
C LEU A 35 -7.17 10.76 8.68
N ASN A 36 -5.99 10.82 9.27
CA ASN A 36 -5.37 12.08 9.73
C ASN A 36 -4.42 12.61 8.65
N ASN A 37 -4.37 13.95 8.51
CA ASN A 37 -3.74 14.72 7.45
C ASN A 37 -2.35 14.21 6.98
N ALA A 38 -2.23 13.79 5.73
CA ALA A 38 -0.93 13.63 5.07
C ALA A 38 -0.50 14.98 4.45
N ILE A 39 0.60 15.55 4.94
CA ILE A 39 1.15 16.84 4.47
C ILE A 39 1.82 16.71 3.08
N VAL A 40 2.03 15.48 2.58
CA VAL A 40 2.76 15.22 1.33
C VAL A 40 2.11 14.07 0.54
N SER A 41 1.84 14.30 -0.75
CA SER A 41 1.41 13.28 -1.71
C SER A 41 2.63 12.71 -2.45
N VAL A 42 3.02 11.47 -2.14
CA VAL A 42 4.13 10.76 -2.80
C VAL A 42 3.59 9.67 -3.72
N LYS A 43 3.96 9.69 -5.00
CA LYS A 43 3.57 8.67 -5.99
C LYS A 43 4.76 7.78 -6.32
N PHE A 44 4.65 6.50 -6.00
CA PHE A 44 5.60 5.47 -6.41
C PHE A 44 5.12 4.82 -7.71
N VAL A 45 6.00 4.72 -8.71
CA VAL A 45 5.73 4.05 -9.97
C VAL A 45 6.67 2.85 -10.06
N PHE A 46 6.10 1.65 -10.15
CA PHE A 46 6.89 0.43 -10.23
C PHE A 46 7.49 0.26 -11.64
N GLU A 47 8.82 0.26 -11.71
CA GLU A 47 9.61 0.08 -12.94
C GLU A 47 10.52 -1.14 -12.83
N GLU A 48 10.00 -2.25 -12.29
CA GLU A 48 10.74 -3.52 -12.05
C GLU A 48 11.86 -3.41 -10.99
N ASP A 49 11.90 -2.32 -10.24
CA ASP A 49 12.79 -2.15 -9.09
C ASP A 49 12.01 -2.33 -7.76
N GLU A 50 12.39 -3.35 -6.99
CA GLU A 50 11.82 -3.65 -5.68
C GLU A 50 12.11 -2.57 -4.63
N SER A 51 13.16 -1.76 -4.80
CA SER A 51 13.50 -0.67 -3.88
C SER A 51 12.36 0.36 -3.76
N VAL A 52 11.64 0.58 -4.86
CA VAL A 52 10.45 1.45 -4.95
C VAL A 52 9.32 0.92 -4.07
N ILE A 53 9.10 -0.40 -4.09
CA ILE A 53 8.09 -1.07 -3.28
C ILE A 53 8.47 -0.96 -1.79
N ARG A 54 9.73 -1.23 -1.45
CA ARG A 54 10.23 -1.11 -0.08
C ARG A 54 10.10 0.34 0.44
N GLY A 55 10.39 1.34 -0.39
CA GLY A 55 10.21 2.74 -0.03
C GLY A 55 8.76 3.12 0.26
N PHE A 56 7.82 2.66 -0.57
CA PHE A 56 6.39 2.86 -0.33
C PHE A 56 5.91 2.18 0.96
N LEU A 57 6.27 0.91 1.17
CA LEU A 57 5.87 0.14 2.35
C LEU A 57 6.52 0.69 3.64
N GLY A 58 7.77 1.14 3.57
CA GLY A 58 8.45 1.80 4.69
C GLY A 58 7.77 3.11 5.10
N LEU A 59 7.13 3.85 4.17
CA LEU A 59 6.30 5.00 4.54
C LEU A 59 5.05 4.57 5.31
N ALA A 60 4.40 3.48 4.92
CA ALA A 60 3.25 2.96 5.66
C ALA A 60 3.64 2.53 7.08
N GLU A 61 4.81 1.89 7.22
CA GLU A 61 5.39 1.54 8.52
C GLU A 61 5.66 2.80 9.37
N TYR A 62 6.33 3.80 8.78
CA TYR A 62 6.65 5.07 9.44
C TYR A 62 5.41 5.80 9.97
N PHE A 63 4.33 5.82 9.20
CA PHE A 63 3.07 6.45 9.60
C PHE A 63 2.17 5.55 10.46
N HIS A 64 2.62 4.34 10.83
CA HIS A 64 1.85 3.35 11.58
C HIS A 64 0.43 3.15 11.03
N THR A 65 0.33 3.02 9.71
CA THR A 65 -0.94 3.01 8.99
C THR A 65 -1.10 1.74 8.15
N VAL A 66 -2.30 1.57 7.60
CA VAL A 66 -2.67 0.45 6.74
C VAL A 66 -2.40 0.80 5.28
N ILE A 67 -2.28 -0.21 4.43
CA ILE A 67 -2.26 -0.04 2.97
C ILE A 67 -3.58 -0.54 2.39
N ILE A 68 -4.20 0.27 1.55
CA ILE A 68 -5.42 -0.07 0.81
C ILE A 68 -5.04 -0.47 -0.61
N LYS A 69 -5.46 -1.66 -1.03
CA LYS A 69 -5.40 -2.10 -2.42
C LYS A 69 -6.72 -1.80 -3.13
N GLN A 70 -6.65 -1.19 -4.31
CA GLN A 70 -7.80 -1.02 -5.20
C GLN A 70 -7.39 -1.33 -6.64
N LYS A 71 -7.92 -2.42 -7.23
CA LYS A 71 -7.47 -2.96 -8.52
C LYS A 71 -5.94 -3.15 -8.51
N ASP A 72 -5.22 -2.54 -9.45
CA ASP A 72 -3.76 -2.59 -9.62
C ASP A 72 -3.01 -1.44 -8.91
N LYS A 73 -3.66 -0.76 -7.96
CA LYS A 73 -3.10 0.39 -7.26
C LYS A 73 -3.12 0.18 -5.75
N PHE A 74 -2.10 0.71 -5.10
CA PHE A 74 -1.94 0.69 -3.65
C PHE A 74 -1.88 2.12 -3.13
N TYR A 75 -2.51 2.35 -1.99
CA TYR A 75 -2.61 3.66 -1.38
C TYR A 75 -2.37 3.56 0.12
N ILE A 76 -1.63 4.53 0.64
CA ILE A 76 -1.66 4.83 2.06
C ILE A 76 -2.82 5.82 2.23
N PRO A 77 -3.86 5.45 2.98
CA PRO A 77 -5.06 6.25 3.02
C PRO A 77 -4.78 7.55 3.78
N HIS A 78 -5.22 8.66 3.20
CA HIS A 78 -5.16 10.01 3.75
C HIS A 78 -6.48 10.71 3.42
N ASP A 79 -6.96 11.59 4.30
CA ASP A 79 -8.21 12.33 4.05
C ASP A 79 -7.94 13.47 3.06
N GLN A 80 -8.81 13.63 2.06
CA GLN A 80 -8.89 14.85 1.25
C GLN A 80 -10.18 15.56 1.60
N LYS A 81 -10.05 16.67 2.33
CA LYS A 81 -11.03 17.76 2.20
C LYS A 81 -10.69 18.60 0.97
#